data_AF-A0A2E8YRR7-F1
#
_entry.id   AF-A0A2E8YRR7-F1
#
_cell.length_a   1.000
_cell.length_b   1.000
_cell.length_c   1.000
_cell.angle_alpha   90.00
_cell.angle_beta   90.00
_cell.angle_gamma   90.00
#
_symmetry.space_group_name_H-M   'P 1'
#
loop_
_entity.id
_entity.type
_entity.pdbx_description
1 polymer ?
#
loop_
_entity_poly.entity_id
_entity_poly.type
_entity_poly.pdbx_seq_one_letter_code
_entity_poly.pdbx_strand_id
1 'polypeptide(L)' 'MPIKSMSKTFRELLASNNVIVKPGAHNALSAKIIEAAGFQSCGVSGYAVSATLLGKSDVGLVTLDE' A
#
# COMPACT_ATOMS: atom_id res chain seq x y z
N MET A 1 -21.92 8.85 -13.83
CA MET A 1 -21.86 7.82 -12.78
C MET A 1 -20.91 8.33 -11.71
N PRO A 2 -21.29 8.43 -10.42
CA PRO A 2 -20.40 8.97 -9.40
C PRO A 2 -19.17 8.08 -9.23
N ILE A 3 -17.99 8.68 -9.18
CA ILE A 3 -16.72 7.97 -8.95
C ILE A 3 -16.72 7.46 -7.52
N LYS A 4 -16.55 6.16 -7.35
CA LYS A 4 -16.45 5.52 -6.03
C LYS A 4 -15.08 5.81 -5.43
N SER A 5 -15.02 6.25 -4.17
CA SER A 5 -13.76 6.49 -3.49
C SER A 5 -13.00 5.18 -3.22
N MET A 6 -11.67 5.22 -3.27
CA MET A 6 -10.82 4.06 -2.97
C MET A 6 -11.05 3.52 -1.55
N SER A 7 -11.30 4.41 -0.58
CA SER A 7 -11.62 4.00 0.79
C SER A 7 -12.93 3.21 0.87
N LYS A 8 -13.93 3.52 0.04
CA LYS A 8 -15.17 2.75 -0.03
C LYS A 8 -14.93 1.38 -0.67
N THR A 9 -14.15 1.30 -1.75
CA THR A 9 -13.77 0.03 -2.37
C THR A 9 -12.99 -0.87 -1.40
N PHE A 10 -12.04 -0.32 -0.66
CA PHE A 10 -11.27 -1.09 0.33
C PHE A 10 -12.15 -1.61 1.48
N ARG A 11 -13.09 -0.80 1.98
CA ARG A 11 -14.05 -1.26 3.00
C ARG A 11 -14.93 -2.41 2.51
N GLU A 12 -15.38 -2.37 1.26
CA GLU A 12 -16.17 -3.47 0.69
C GLU A 12 -15.33 -4.73 0.50
N LEU A 13 -14.05 -4.59 0.14
CA LEU A 13 -13.11 -5.70 0.08
C LEU A 13 -12.97 -6.35 1.47
N LEU A 14 -12.73 -5.55 2.52
CA LEU A 14 -12.63 -6.01 3.91
C LEU A 14 -13.93 -6.63 4.45
N ALA A 15 -15.09 -6.19 3.97
CA ALA A 15 -16.38 -6.74 4.34
C ALA A 15 -16.71 -8.08 3.64
N SER A 16 -15.91 -8.48 2.65
CA SER A 16 -16.02 -9.81 2.07
C SER A 16 -15.55 -10.87 3.06
N ASN A 17 -16.17 -12.06 3.05
CA ASN A 17 -15.72 -13.21 3.85
C ASN A 17 -14.44 -13.89 3.29
N ASN A 18 -13.68 -13.19 2.43
CA ASN A 18 -12.49 -13.73 1.79
C ASN A 18 -11.23 -13.24 2.50
N VAL A 19 -10.21 -14.10 2.53
CA VAL A 19 -8.87 -13.66 2.93
C VAL A 19 -8.29 -12.78 1.83
N ILE A 20 -7.85 -11.58 2.20
CA ILE A 20 -7.25 -10.63 1.27
C ILE A 20 -5.73 -10.66 1.47
N VAL A 21 -5.00 -10.96 0.41
CA VAL A 21 -3.54 -10.79 0.40
C VAL A 21 -3.22 -9.34 0.06
N LYS A 22 -2.45 -8.67 0.92
CA LYS A 22 -2.01 -7.27 0.74
C LYS A 22 -0.48 -7.18 0.72
N PRO A 23 0.17 -7.35 -0.44
CA PRO A 23 1.62 -7.21 -0.57
C PRO A 23 2.10 -5.79 -0.25
N GLY A 24 3.37 -5.69 0.15
CA GLY A 24 4.04 -4.43 0.43
C GLY A 24 4.59 -3.78 -0.85
N ALA A 25 4.19 -2.55 -1.13
CA ALA A 25 4.78 -1.71 -2.16
C ALA A 25 5.65 -0.63 -1.48
N HIS A 26 6.91 -0.52 -1.89
CA HIS A 26 7.84 0.49 -1.36
C HIS A 26 8.02 1.68 -2.33
N ASN A 27 7.54 1.56 -3.56
CA ASN A 27 7.50 2.63 -4.57
C ASN A 27 6.41 2.37 -5.63
N ALA A 28 6.21 3.31 -6.54
CA ALA A 28 5.20 3.19 -7.60
C ALA A 28 5.41 1.99 -8.53
N LEU A 29 6.67 1.64 -8.85
CA LEU A 29 6.99 0.50 -9.71
C LEU A 29 6.55 -0.82 -9.06
N SER A 30 6.87 -1.02 -7.78
CA SER A 30 6.43 -2.20 -7.03
C SER A 30 4.91 -2.29 -6.94
N ALA A 31 4.21 -1.17 -6.75
CA ALA A 31 2.75 -1.13 -6.78
C ALA A 31 2.17 -1.55 -8.14
N LYS A 32 2.78 -1.10 -9.25
CA LYS A 32 2.39 -1.52 -10.61
C LYS A 32 2.61 -3.00 -10.87
N ILE A 33 3.69 -3.57 -10.35
CA ILE A 33 3.96 -5.01 -10.46
C ILE A 33 2.91 -5.80 -9.65
N ILE A 34 2.58 -5.35 -8.44
CA ILE A 34 1.55 -5.98 -7.59
C ILE A 34 0.17 -5.94 -8.27
N GLU A 35 -0.19 -4.81 -8.88
CA GLU A 35 -1.40 -4.66 -9.69
C GLU A 35 -1.40 -5.65 -10.87
N ALA A 36 -0.31 -5.70 -11.65
CA ALA A 36 -0.17 -6.60 -12.79
C ALA A 36 -0.20 -8.08 -12.41
N ALA A 37 0.22 -8.42 -11.18
CA ALA A 37 0.14 -9.76 -10.61
C ALA A 37 -1.29 -10.15 -10.15
N GLY A 38 -2.27 -9.24 -10.24
CA GLY A 38 -3.68 -9.52 -9.97
C GLY A 38 -4.11 -9.32 -8.51
N PHE A 39 -3.28 -8.72 -7.67
CA PHE A 39 -3.68 -8.42 -6.28
C PHE A 39 -4.66 -7.24 -6.23
N GLN A 40 -5.70 -7.37 -5.41
CA GLN A 40 -6.73 -6.35 -5.27
C GLN A 40 -6.35 -5.20 -4.34
N SER A 41 -5.25 -5.36 -3.60
CA SER A 41 -4.75 -4.35 -2.68
C SER A 41 -3.24 -4.43 -2.54
N CYS A 42 -2.61 -3.30 -2.25
CA CYS A 42 -1.24 -3.22 -1.78
C CYS A 42 -1.19 -2.28 -0.58
N GLY A 43 -0.08 -2.22 0.13
CA GLY A 43 0.12 -1.22 1.17
C GLY A 43 1.58 -0.83 1.31
N VAL A 44 1.81 0.30 1.96
CA VAL A 44 3.13 0.83 2.26
C VAL A 44 3.51 0.46 3.69
N SER A 45 4.79 0.19 3.92
CA SER A 45 5.36 -0.05 5.26
C SER A 45 6.25 1.14 5.65
N GLY A 46 6.20 1.56 6.92
CA GLY A 46 7.06 2.64 7.44
C GLY A 46 8.54 2.36 7.23
N TYR A 47 9.02 1.16 7.59
CA TYR A 47 10.38 0.73 7.31
C TYR A 47 10.71 0.80 5.82
N ALA A 48 9.80 0.36 4.95
CA ALA A 48 10.04 0.42 3.51
C ALA A 48 10.25 1.85 3.02
N VAL A 49 9.51 2.83 3.54
CA VAL A 49 9.74 4.26 3.26
C VAL A 49 11.09 4.70 3.81
N SER A 50 11.41 4.43 5.08
CA SER A 50 12.69 4.83 5.69
C SER A 50 13.90 4.26 4.93
N ALA A 51 13.85 2.98 4.57
CA ALA A 51 14.93 2.29 3.88
C ALA A 51 15.11 2.77 2.44
N THR A 52 14.02 3.08 1.72
CA THR A 52 14.10 3.39 0.28
C THR A 52 14.17 4.89 -0.01
N LEU A 53 13.53 5.74 0.78
CA LEU A 53 13.55 7.18 0.64
C LEU A 53 14.77 7.82 1.33
N LEU A 54 15.04 7.42 2.58
CA LEU A 54 16.11 8.02 3.41
C LEU A 54 17.40 7.18 3.42
N GLY A 55 17.32 5.89 3.06
CA GLY A 55 18.47 4.98 3.20
C GLY A 55 18.84 4.72 4.66
N LYS A 56 17.87 4.75 5.58
CA LYS A 56 18.09 4.66 7.03
C LYS A 56 17.28 3.52 7.67
N SER A 57 17.59 3.23 8.93
CA SER A 57 16.84 2.29 9.76
C SER A 57 15.46 2.86 10.14
N ASP A 58 14.50 1.96 10.43
CA ASP A 58 13.18 2.37 10.95
C ASP A 58 13.26 2.72 12.45
N VAL A 59 13.56 3.97 12.75
CA VAL A 59 13.61 4.50 14.12
C VAL A 59 12.77 5.78 14.26
N GLY A 60 11.73 5.91 13.43
CA GLY A 60 10.84 7.09 13.43
C GLY A 60 11.45 8.35 12.81
N LEU A 61 12.34 8.19 11.81
CA LEU A 61 12.93 9.32 11.08
C LEU A 61 11.99 9.90 10.01
N VAL A 62 11.05 9.10 9.51
CA VAL A 62 10.04 9.50 8.52
C VAL A 62 8.95 10.32 9.24
N THR A 63 8.62 11.49 8.70
CA THR A 63 7.59 12.39 9.23
C THR A 63 6.36 12.40 8.32
N LEU A 64 5.52 13.44 8.38
CA LEU A 64 4.26 13.50 7.62
C LEU A 64 4.48 13.84 6.14
N ASP A 65 5.54 14.59 5.82
CA ASP A 65 5.76 15.12 4.47
C ASP A 65 6.45 14.11 3.53
N GLU A 66 7.17 13.14 4.10
CA GLU A 66 7.74 11.99 3.39
C GLU A 66 6.69 10.95 2.97
#